data_AF-A0A821H613-F1
#
_entry.id   AF-A0A821H613-F1
#
_cell.length_a   1.000
_cell.length_b   1.000
_cell.length_c   1.000
_cell.angle_alpha   90.00
_cell.angle_beta   90.00
_cell.angle_gamma   90.00
#
_symmetry.space_group_name_H-M   'P 1'
#
loop_
_entity.id
_entity.type
_entity.pdbx_description
1 polymer ?
#
loop_
_entity_poly.entity_id
_entity_poly.type
_entity_poly.pdbx_seq_one_letter_code
_entity_poly.pdbx_strand_id
1 'polypeptide(L)'
;HQQFEQMVQNLTHTTMTCSINIDELRHVAILIHHSMTSVLKRTLWTTFLKSGTGLLKTKQQQQESNGLKMWPSLLKSMIKSCSHINHTENDVTDEICLNIVQTQLRRLEYQYEYYQNELKEKIKPLSNYEITIAPILRTFIQQNLQSLQIAYEFAIAFIGYEYEDQRLAFQIKQQHKLNDHQIQFIENLCSHKYDSEKSQQEVKLFQKYLEEKKLPTLFNSINIPLPSFIQTLDDPSVRQDLIHRHQQIIHRYKNDMITIYRNISEVYMCDAQKIFDDSMAKLWREQHSLPIDQ
;
A
#
# COMPACT_ATOMS: atom_id res chain seq x y z
N HIS A 1 14.64 17.97 3.42
CA HIS A 1 15.98 18.58 3.57
C HIS A 1 16.17 19.11 4.99
N GLN A 2 15.43 20.14 5.43
CA GLN A 2 15.50 20.68 6.81
C GLN A 2 15.34 19.63 7.93
N GLN A 3 14.40 18.69 7.79
CA GLN A 3 14.20 17.62 8.80
C GLN A 3 15.37 16.62 8.87
N PHE A 4 16.04 16.35 7.74
CA PHE A 4 17.22 15.49 7.72
C PHE A 4 18.39 16.21 8.39
N GLU A 5 18.61 17.50 8.07
CA GLU A 5 19.67 18.30 8.68
C GLU A 5 19.50 18.45 10.19
N GLN A 6 18.27 18.64 10.69
CA GLN A 6 17.98 18.63 12.12
C GLN A 6 18.28 17.27 12.77
N MET A 7 17.94 16.15 12.10
CA MET A 7 18.31 14.81 12.58
C MET A 7 19.84 14.63 12.61
N VAL A 8 20.57 15.10 11.60
CA VAL A 8 22.04 15.04 11.56
C VAL A 8 22.64 15.91 12.68
N GLN A 9 22.12 17.11 12.92
CA GLN A 9 22.54 17.97 14.03
C GLN A 9 22.33 17.27 15.38
N ASN A 10 21.19 16.63 15.59
CA ASN A 10 20.92 15.84 16.79
C ASN A 10 21.89 14.64 16.92
N LEU A 11 22.20 13.96 15.82
CA LEU A 11 23.22 12.89 15.79
C LEU A 11 24.60 13.41 16.20
N THR A 12 25.03 14.58 15.70
CA THR A 12 26.32 15.19 16.07
C THR A 12 26.37 15.61 17.54
N HIS A 13 25.25 16.09 18.10
CA HIS A 13 25.16 16.41 19.53
C HIS A 13 25.18 15.17 20.43
N THR A 14 24.57 14.07 19.98
CA THR A 14 24.45 12.82 20.77
C THR A 14 25.72 11.96 20.71
N THR A 15 26.51 12.06 19.63
CA THR A 15 27.66 11.17 19.41
C THR A 15 29.00 11.70 19.92
N MET A 16 29.15 12.98 20.28
CA MET A 16 30.32 13.64 20.93
C MET A 16 31.75 13.35 20.39
N THR A 17 31.97 12.45 19.42
CA THR A 17 33.32 11.94 19.09
C THR A 17 33.54 11.58 17.62
N CYS A 18 32.73 12.03 16.66
CA CYS A 18 33.07 11.84 15.24
C CYS A 18 32.76 13.09 14.43
N SER A 19 33.75 13.57 13.67
CA SER A 19 33.53 14.44 12.51
C SER A 19 32.82 13.62 11.43
N ILE A 20 31.53 13.33 11.64
CA ILE A 20 30.72 12.57 10.69
C ILE A 20 30.53 13.47 9.46
N ASN A 21 31.02 13.04 8.31
CA ASN A 21 30.76 13.71 7.06
C ASN A 21 29.25 13.62 6.74
N ILE A 22 28.59 14.77 6.69
CA ILE A 22 27.13 14.88 6.45
C ILE A 22 26.74 14.23 5.12
N ASP A 23 27.58 14.36 4.09
CA ASP A 23 27.30 13.79 2.77
C ASP A 23 27.42 12.27 2.76
N GLU A 24 28.35 11.71 3.53
CA GLU A 24 28.46 10.25 3.72
C GLU A 24 27.25 9.70 4.46
N LEU A 25 26.82 10.38 5.53
CA LEU A 25 25.62 10.00 6.29
C LEU A 25 24.36 10.12 5.43
N ARG A 26 24.27 11.14 4.57
CA ARG A 26 23.17 11.30 3.60
C ARG A 26 23.15 10.15 2.60
N HIS A 27 24.32 9.75 2.09
CA HIS A 27 24.43 8.63 1.18
C HIS A 27 24.00 7.32 1.83
N VAL A 28 24.45 7.07 3.07
CA VAL A 28 24.01 5.93 3.88
C VAL A 28 22.49 5.95 4.09
N ALA A 29 21.91 7.09 4.42
CA ALA A 29 20.46 7.22 4.60
C ALA A 29 19.69 6.94 3.30
N ILE A 30 20.18 7.41 2.15
CA ILE A 30 19.59 7.11 0.83
C ILE A 30 19.64 5.61 0.54
N LEU A 31 20.76 4.94 0.82
CA LEU A 31 20.91 3.51 0.61
C LEU A 31 19.97 2.68 1.50
N ILE A 32 19.84 3.05 2.78
CA ILE A 32 18.88 2.40 3.70
C ILE A 32 17.45 2.63 3.18
N HIS A 33 17.10 3.85 2.78
CA HIS A 33 15.78 4.18 2.23
C HIS A 33 15.46 3.35 0.98
N HIS A 34 16.39 3.27 0.03
CA HIS A 34 16.21 2.45 -1.17
C HIS A 34 16.10 0.97 -0.85
N SER A 35 16.94 0.47 0.06
CA SER A 35 16.90 -0.92 0.52
C SER A 35 15.55 -1.29 1.15
N MET A 36 15.06 -0.47 2.09
CA MET A 36 13.76 -0.67 2.74
C MET A 36 12.60 -0.54 1.74
N THR A 37 12.67 0.41 0.81
CA THR A 37 11.71 0.53 -0.29
C THR A 37 11.67 -0.73 -1.16
N SER A 38 12.83 -1.29 -1.50
CA SER A 38 12.91 -2.54 -2.26
C SER A 38 12.28 -3.70 -1.51
N VAL A 39 12.47 -3.80 -0.19
CA VAL A 39 11.81 -4.83 0.65
C VAL A 39 10.29 -4.67 0.60
N LEU A 40 9.76 -3.47 0.81
CA LEU A 40 8.32 -3.20 0.74
C LEU A 40 7.74 -3.58 -0.63
N LYS A 41 8.42 -3.19 -1.71
CA LYS A 41 8.02 -3.55 -3.08
C LYS A 41 8.03 -5.06 -3.27
N ARG A 42 9.10 -5.75 -2.87
CA ARG A 42 9.21 -7.21 -2.98
C ARG A 42 8.06 -7.90 -2.27
N THR A 43 7.64 -7.44 -1.10
CA THR A 43 6.48 -8.00 -0.39
C THR A 43 5.23 -7.94 -1.26
N LEU A 44 4.88 -6.78 -1.81
CA LEU A 44 3.72 -6.63 -2.70
C LEU A 44 3.82 -7.52 -3.95
N TRP A 45 4.95 -7.47 -4.65
CA TRP A 45 5.16 -8.25 -5.88
C TRP A 45 5.18 -9.77 -5.63
N THR A 46 5.65 -10.21 -4.45
CA THR A 46 5.57 -11.60 -4.03
C THR A 46 4.12 -12.02 -3.78
N THR A 47 3.30 -11.13 -3.21
CA THR A 47 1.86 -11.38 -3.04
C THR A 47 1.17 -11.54 -4.40
N PHE A 48 1.49 -10.70 -5.39
CA PHE A 48 1.00 -10.90 -6.76
C PHE A 48 1.39 -12.27 -7.32
N LEU A 49 2.67 -12.65 -7.18
CA LEU A 49 3.15 -13.95 -7.65
C LEU A 49 2.41 -15.10 -6.96
N LYS A 50 2.27 -15.04 -5.63
CA LYS A 50 1.56 -16.07 -4.86
C LYS A 50 0.10 -16.19 -5.27
N SER A 51 -0.58 -15.07 -5.52
CA SER A 51 -1.95 -15.10 -6.07
C SER A 51 -2.00 -15.76 -7.45
N GLY A 52 -1.16 -15.29 -8.38
CA GLY A 52 -1.14 -15.79 -9.77
C GLY A 52 -0.73 -17.25 -9.90
N THR A 53 0.07 -17.76 -8.97
CA THR A 53 0.53 -19.15 -8.94
C THR A 53 -0.31 -20.07 -8.06
N GLY A 54 -1.34 -19.54 -7.38
CA GLY A 54 -2.21 -20.31 -6.47
C GLY A 54 -1.57 -20.63 -5.12
N LEU A 55 -0.48 -19.95 -4.77
CA LEU A 55 0.28 -20.16 -3.54
C LEU A 55 -0.05 -19.17 -2.40
N LEU A 56 -1.11 -18.35 -2.56
CA LEU A 56 -1.45 -17.30 -1.61
C LEU A 56 -1.88 -17.85 -0.24
N LYS A 57 -2.61 -18.98 -0.22
CA LYS A 57 -3.13 -19.61 1.01
C LYS A 57 -2.53 -20.98 1.34
N THR A 58 -1.57 -21.48 0.57
CA THR A 58 -0.80 -22.68 0.96
C THR A 58 0.00 -22.38 2.22
N LYS A 59 -0.53 -22.80 3.37
CA LYS A 59 0.26 -22.93 4.59
C LYS A 59 1.36 -23.96 4.33
N GLN A 60 2.53 -23.75 4.91
CA GLN A 60 3.77 -24.53 4.73
C GLN A 60 3.68 -26.05 5.04
N GLN A 61 2.50 -26.63 5.24
CA GLN A 61 2.31 -28.05 5.52
C GLN A 61 1.04 -28.54 4.84
N GLN A 62 1.13 -28.77 3.53
CA GLN A 62 0.49 -29.89 2.82
C GLN A 62 0.84 -29.78 1.34
N GLN A 63 1.50 -30.82 0.85
CA GLN A 63 1.70 -31.06 -0.57
C GLN A 63 0.32 -31.13 -1.24
N GLU A 64 0.23 -30.50 -2.42
CA GLU A 64 -0.81 -30.74 -3.43
C GLU A 64 -2.25 -30.22 -3.18
N SER A 65 -2.42 -28.99 -2.69
CA SER A 65 -3.59 -28.22 -3.13
C SER A 65 -3.16 -27.25 -4.22
N ASN A 66 -3.52 -27.53 -5.48
CA ASN A 66 -3.48 -26.53 -6.55
C ASN A 66 -4.47 -25.41 -6.18
N GLY A 67 -4.01 -24.41 -5.43
CA GLY A 67 -4.82 -23.25 -5.11
C GLY A 67 -5.27 -22.55 -6.39
N LEU A 68 -6.38 -21.81 -6.31
CA LEU A 68 -6.91 -21.07 -7.46
C LEU A 68 -5.83 -20.13 -7.99
N LYS A 69 -5.45 -20.28 -9.25
CA LYS A 69 -4.47 -19.40 -9.92
C LYS A 69 -5.20 -18.17 -10.41
N MET A 70 -4.76 -16.99 -9.96
CA MET A 70 -5.48 -15.76 -10.25
C MET A 70 -4.58 -14.54 -10.14
N TRP A 71 -4.57 -13.75 -11.22
CA TRP A 71 -3.90 -12.46 -11.25
C TRP A 71 -4.83 -11.35 -10.79
N PRO A 72 -4.48 -10.62 -9.70
CA PRO A 72 -5.34 -9.58 -9.16
C PRO A 72 -5.62 -8.45 -10.15
N SER A 73 -6.82 -7.92 -10.10
CA SER A 73 -7.27 -6.76 -10.88
C SER A 73 -6.32 -5.56 -10.77
N LEU A 74 -5.78 -5.32 -9.58
CA LEU A 74 -4.79 -4.27 -9.32
C LEU A 74 -3.55 -4.42 -10.20
N LEU A 75 -2.99 -5.64 -10.32
CA LEU A 75 -1.83 -5.90 -11.18
C LEU A 75 -2.18 -5.64 -12.65
N LYS A 76 -3.32 -6.16 -13.11
CA LYS A 76 -3.79 -5.97 -14.49
C LYS A 76 -3.95 -4.49 -14.82
N SER A 77 -4.49 -3.69 -13.89
CA SER A 77 -4.58 -2.24 -14.04
C SER A 77 -3.21 -1.58 -14.12
N MET A 78 -2.26 -1.96 -13.26
CA MET A 78 -0.90 -1.41 -13.28
C MET A 78 -0.18 -1.68 -14.62
N ILE A 79 -0.38 -2.88 -15.19
CA ILE A 79 0.18 -3.26 -16.49
C ILE A 79 -0.45 -2.42 -17.60
N LYS A 80 -1.78 -2.27 -17.61
CA LYS A 80 -2.51 -1.48 -18.61
C LYS A 80 -2.14 0.01 -18.57
N SER A 81 -1.86 0.56 -17.40
CA SER A 81 -1.46 1.96 -17.25
C SER A 81 -0.02 2.26 -17.71
N CYS A 82 0.80 1.23 -17.99
CA CYS A 82 2.14 1.42 -18.53
C CYS A 82 2.07 1.65 -20.05
N SER A 83 2.20 2.91 -20.48
CA SER A 83 2.06 3.40 -21.87
C SER A 83 3.04 2.82 -22.91
N HIS A 84 3.94 1.92 -22.51
CA HIS A 84 4.92 1.29 -23.41
C HIS A 84 4.44 -0.04 -23.98
N ILE A 85 3.23 -0.47 -23.63
CA ILE A 85 2.65 -1.71 -24.14
C ILE A 85 1.55 -1.34 -25.12
N ASN A 86 1.89 -1.32 -26.41
CA ASN A 86 0.93 -1.17 -27.50
C ASN A 86 -0.06 -2.34 -27.47
N HIS A 87 -1.21 -2.15 -26.84
CA HIS A 87 -2.31 -3.11 -26.91
C HIS A 87 -3.52 -2.43 -27.56
N THR A 88 -3.56 -2.53 -28.89
CA THR A 88 -4.81 -2.94 -29.53
C THR A 88 -5.14 -4.32 -28.98
N GLU A 89 -6.33 -4.48 -28.37
CA GLU A 89 -6.90 -5.72 -27.80
C GLU A 89 -6.70 -5.99 -26.29
N ASN A 90 -7.74 -6.57 -25.72
CA ASN A 90 -8.12 -6.56 -24.31
C ASN A 90 -7.31 -7.48 -23.36
N ASP A 91 -6.32 -8.24 -23.84
CA ASP A 91 -5.87 -9.41 -23.10
C ASP A 91 -4.50 -9.22 -22.44
N VAL A 92 -4.53 -8.73 -21.19
CA VAL A 92 -3.44 -8.99 -20.24
C VAL A 92 -3.50 -10.47 -19.88
N THR A 93 -2.69 -11.28 -20.56
CA THR A 93 -2.63 -12.74 -20.35
C THR A 93 -1.91 -13.11 -19.05
N ASP A 94 -2.14 -14.33 -18.58
CA ASP A 94 -1.47 -14.88 -17.40
C ASP A 94 0.04 -14.96 -17.59
N GLU A 95 0.51 -15.25 -18.81
CA GLU A 95 1.93 -15.29 -19.16
C GLU A 95 2.57 -13.90 -19.07
N ILE A 96 1.89 -12.86 -19.57
CA ILE A 96 2.33 -11.47 -19.45
C ILE A 96 2.43 -11.08 -17.97
N CYS A 97 1.42 -11.41 -17.17
CA CYS A 97 1.44 -11.15 -15.73
C CYS A 97 2.63 -11.83 -15.05
N LEU A 98 2.83 -13.13 -15.32
CA LEU A 98 3.91 -13.92 -14.74
C LEU A 98 5.28 -13.34 -15.10
N ASN A 99 5.52 -13.05 -16.38
CA ASN A 99 6.79 -12.52 -16.85
C ASN A 99 7.10 -11.15 -16.24
N ILE A 100 6.11 -10.25 -16.20
CA ILE A 100 6.26 -8.93 -15.58
C ILE A 100 6.59 -9.09 -14.10
N VAL A 101 5.82 -9.88 -13.34
CA VAL A 101 6.04 -10.08 -11.91
C VAL A 101 7.41 -10.68 -11.62
N GLN A 102 7.82 -11.72 -12.35
CA GLN A 102 9.14 -12.34 -12.19
C GLN A 102 10.29 -11.40 -12.56
N THR A 103 10.12 -10.60 -13.62
CA THR A 103 11.12 -9.61 -14.04
C THR A 103 11.26 -8.49 -12.99
N GLN A 104 10.15 -8.02 -12.44
CA GLN A 104 10.16 -7.02 -11.37
C GLN A 104 10.80 -7.55 -10.09
N LEU A 105 10.49 -8.78 -9.69
CA LEU A 105 11.11 -9.42 -8.52
C LEU A 105 12.62 -9.57 -8.69
N ARG A 106 13.10 -10.08 -9.83
CA ARG A 106 14.54 -10.19 -10.13
C ARG A 106 15.24 -8.83 -10.10
N ARG A 107 14.62 -7.80 -10.69
CA ARG A 107 15.15 -6.43 -10.67
C ARG A 107 15.27 -5.89 -9.24
N LEU A 108 14.25 -6.08 -8.43
CA LEU A 108 14.24 -5.63 -7.03
C LEU A 108 15.26 -6.37 -6.17
N GLU A 109 15.49 -7.66 -6.44
CA GLU A 109 16.52 -8.45 -5.78
C GLU A 109 17.92 -7.95 -6.11
N TYR A 110 18.22 -7.76 -7.39
CA TYR A 110 19.49 -7.16 -7.83
C TYR A 110 19.72 -5.77 -7.22
N GLN A 111 18.69 -4.90 -7.24
CA GLN A 111 18.78 -3.57 -6.63
C GLN A 111 19.02 -3.63 -5.13
N TYR A 112 18.32 -4.52 -4.43
CA TYR A 112 18.50 -4.72 -3.00
C TYR A 112 19.92 -5.17 -2.66
N GLU A 113 20.45 -6.18 -3.38
CA GLU A 113 21.82 -6.65 -3.19
C GLU A 113 22.85 -5.56 -3.47
N TYR A 114 22.65 -4.79 -4.54
CA TYR A 114 23.48 -3.63 -4.86
C TYR A 114 23.52 -2.63 -3.71
N TYR A 115 22.34 -2.20 -3.20
CA TYR A 115 22.27 -1.25 -2.09
C TYR A 115 22.88 -1.81 -0.80
N GLN A 116 22.70 -3.10 -0.52
CA GLN A 116 23.28 -3.74 0.67
C GLN A 116 24.80 -3.82 0.59
N ASN A 117 25.36 -4.13 -0.59
CA ASN A 117 26.80 -4.17 -0.80
C ASN A 117 27.40 -2.77 -0.72
N GLU A 118 26.78 -1.77 -1.35
CA GLU A 118 27.22 -0.39 -1.26
C GLU A 118 27.13 0.16 0.17
N LEU A 119 26.06 -0.19 0.90
CA LEU A 119 25.90 0.17 2.30
C LEU A 119 27.03 -0.41 3.14
N LYS A 120 27.39 -1.69 2.96
CA LYS A 120 28.52 -2.33 3.66
C LYS A 120 29.83 -1.57 3.45
N GLU A 121 30.12 -1.11 2.24
CA GLU A 121 31.33 -0.32 1.97
C GLU A 121 31.28 1.07 2.64
N LYS A 122 30.11 1.72 2.65
CA LYS A 122 29.93 3.06 3.21
C LYS A 122 29.86 3.12 4.73
N ILE A 123 29.50 2.02 5.40
CA ILE A 123 29.46 1.95 6.87
C ILE A 123 30.81 1.58 7.49
N LYS A 124 31.72 0.93 6.75
CA LYS A 124 33.08 0.57 7.22
C LYS A 124 33.83 1.72 7.91
N PRO A 125 33.85 2.97 7.38
CA PRO A 125 34.53 4.08 8.03
C PRO A 125 33.77 4.66 9.23
N LEU A 126 32.49 4.30 9.44
CA LEU A 126 31.65 4.84 10.49
C LEU A 126 31.79 4.00 11.78
N SER A 127 32.57 4.50 12.73
CA SER A 127 32.67 3.88 14.06
C SER A 127 31.31 3.88 14.78
N ASN A 128 31.02 2.80 15.52
CA ASN A 128 29.78 2.63 16.29
C ASN A 128 28.47 2.78 15.47
N TYR A 129 28.53 2.56 14.15
CA TYR A 129 27.38 2.69 13.26
C TYR A 129 26.17 1.88 13.74
N GLU A 130 26.33 0.58 14.01
CA GLU A 130 25.20 -0.29 14.37
C GLU A 130 24.52 0.08 15.69
N ILE A 131 25.27 0.64 16.65
CA ILE A 131 24.76 0.96 17.99
C ILE A 131 24.10 2.34 18.02
N THR A 132 24.69 3.33 17.37
CA THR A 132 24.28 4.73 17.56
C THR A 132 23.63 5.33 16.32
N ILE A 133 24.20 5.10 15.14
CA ILE A 133 23.77 5.78 13.90
C ILE A 133 22.62 5.03 13.24
N ALA A 134 22.73 3.70 13.12
CA ALA A 134 21.77 2.85 12.43
C ALA A 134 20.35 2.93 13.03
N PRO A 135 20.15 2.91 14.37
CA PRO A 135 18.80 3.01 14.95
C PRO A 135 18.13 4.35 14.65
N ILE A 136 18.89 5.45 14.68
CA ILE A 136 18.38 6.79 14.41
C ILE A 136 18.01 6.92 12.93
N LEU A 137 18.90 6.53 12.02
CA LEU A 137 18.64 6.56 10.58
C LEU A 137 17.47 5.66 10.20
N ARG A 138 17.42 4.42 10.71
CA ARG A 138 16.32 3.49 10.43
C ARG A 138 14.99 4.03 10.94
N THR A 139 14.93 4.59 12.15
CA THR A 139 13.71 5.20 12.68
C THR A 139 13.24 6.36 11.83
N PHE A 140 14.15 7.28 11.47
CA PHE A 140 13.85 8.41 10.60
C PHE A 140 13.33 7.95 9.23
N ILE A 141 14.02 7.00 8.59
CA ILE A 141 13.63 6.48 7.27
C ILE A 141 12.30 5.74 7.35
N GLN A 142 12.08 4.94 8.38
CA GLN A 142 10.82 4.23 8.62
C GLN A 142 9.64 5.20 8.70
N GLN A 143 9.78 6.32 9.43
CA GLN A 143 8.77 7.37 9.49
C GLN A 143 8.49 8.03 8.13
N ASN A 144 9.49 8.09 7.24
CA ASN A 144 9.33 8.63 5.89
C ASN A 144 8.68 7.61 4.93
N LEU A 145 8.91 6.31 5.15
CA LEU A 145 8.34 5.22 4.34
C LEU A 145 6.94 4.81 4.79
N GLN A 146 6.46 5.30 5.93
CA GLN A 146 5.19 4.88 6.52
C GLN A 146 3.99 5.03 5.57
N SER A 147 3.87 6.14 4.83
CA SER A 147 2.79 6.32 3.85
C SER A 147 2.79 5.24 2.76
N LEU A 148 3.99 4.83 2.32
CA LEU A 148 4.17 3.80 1.30
C LEU A 148 3.87 2.40 1.88
N GLN A 149 4.34 2.13 3.09
CA GLN A 149 4.06 0.89 3.80
C GLN A 149 2.56 0.70 3.99
N ILE A 150 1.85 1.74 4.46
CA ILE A 150 0.39 1.76 4.58
C ILE A 150 -0.24 1.36 3.23
N ALA A 151 0.11 2.06 2.14
CA ALA A 151 -0.46 1.77 0.83
C ALA A 151 -0.25 0.30 0.38
N TYR A 152 0.92 -0.28 0.64
CA TYR A 152 1.21 -1.67 0.28
C TYR A 152 0.53 -2.69 1.18
N GLU A 153 0.42 -2.44 2.49
CA GLU A 153 -0.36 -3.28 3.41
C GLU A 153 -1.82 -3.39 2.95
N PHE A 154 -2.42 -2.27 2.56
CA PHE A 154 -3.78 -2.24 2.02
C PHE A 154 -3.91 -2.93 0.67
N ALA A 155 -2.96 -2.72 -0.25
CA ALA A 155 -2.93 -3.45 -1.52
C ALA A 155 -2.83 -4.97 -1.32
N ILE A 156 -2.01 -5.42 -0.37
CA ILE A 156 -1.87 -6.84 -0.02
C ILE A 156 -3.17 -7.39 0.57
N ALA A 157 -3.80 -6.66 1.49
CA ALA A 157 -5.09 -7.06 2.04
C ALA A 157 -6.14 -7.20 0.94
N PHE A 158 -6.24 -6.22 0.04
CA PHE A 158 -7.16 -6.23 -1.09
C PHE A 158 -6.95 -7.45 -2.01
N ILE A 159 -5.70 -7.77 -2.35
CA ILE A 159 -5.38 -9.00 -3.11
C ILE A 159 -5.88 -10.25 -2.38
N GLY A 160 -5.71 -10.31 -1.06
CA GLY A 160 -6.21 -11.41 -0.24
C GLY A 160 -7.72 -11.57 -0.27
N TYR A 161 -8.47 -10.46 -0.26
CA TYR A 161 -9.93 -10.47 -0.36
C TYR A 161 -10.41 -10.85 -1.77
N GLU A 162 -9.86 -10.25 -2.81
CA GLU A 162 -10.17 -10.58 -4.21
C GLU A 162 -9.95 -12.08 -4.49
N TYR A 163 -8.86 -12.63 -3.95
CA TYR A 163 -8.57 -14.06 -4.03
C TYR A 163 -9.66 -14.93 -3.40
N GLU A 164 -10.13 -14.56 -2.21
CA GLU A 164 -11.14 -15.34 -1.50
C GLU A 164 -12.50 -15.28 -2.16
N ASP A 165 -12.89 -14.12 -2.65
CA ASP A 165 -14.16 -13.95 -3.37
C ASP A 165 -14.23 -14.85 -4.60
N GLN A 166 -13.22 -14.81 -5.45
CA GLN A 166 -13.16 -15.67 -6.63
C GLN A 166 -12.98 -17.14 -6.29
N ARG A 167 -12.28 -17.48 -5.19
CA ARG A 167 -12.20 -18.86 -4.69
C ARG A 167 -13.57 -19.38 -4.29
N LEU A 168 -14.38 -18.58 -3.59
CA LEU A 168 -15.75 -18.92 -3.23
C LEU A 168 -16.64 -19.06 -4.47
N ALA A 169 -16.58 -18.10 -5.40
CA ALA A 169 -17.32 -18.17 -6.66
C ALA A 169 -17.00 -19.44 -7.46
N PHE A 170 -15.72 -19.83 -7.53
CA PHE A 170 -15.30 -21.08 -8.15
C PHE A 170 -15.87 -22.31 -7.43
N GLN A 171 -15.86 -22.33 -6.09
CA GLN A 171 -16.44 -23.42 -5.30
C GLN A 171 -17.95 -23.55 -5.49
N ILE A 172 -18.68 -22.43 -5.54
CA ILE A 172 -20.13 -22.41 -5.79
C ILE A 172 -20.44 -23.02 -7.16
N LYS A 173 -19.69 -22.62 -8.20
CA LYS A 173 -19.86 -23.13 -9.57
C LYS A 173 -19.58 -24.63 -9.70
N GLN A 174 -18.72 -25.19 -8.84
CA GLN A 174 -18.48 -26.64 -8.80
C GLN A 174 -19.59 -27.43 -8.10
N GLN A 175 -20.48 -26.79 -7.36
CA GLN A 175 -21.58 -27.48 -6.68
C GLN A 175 -22.73 -27.76 -7.63
N HIS A 176 -22.74 -28.96 -8.23
CA HIS A 176 -23.78 -29.46 -9.16
C HIS A 176 -25.20 -29.56 -8.57
N LYS A 177 -25.43 -29.17 -7.31
CA LYS A 177 -26.72 -29.29 -6.61
C LYS A 177 -27.52 -27.99 -6.55
N LEU A 178 -26.93 -26.86 -6.94
CA LEU A 178 -27.59 -25.56 -6.88
C LEU A 178 -28.29 -25.27 -8.22
N ASN A 179 -29.50 -24.75 -8.15
CA ASN A 179 -30.17 -24.21 -9.34
C ASN A 179 -29.67 -22.79 -9.66
N ASP A 180 -29.96 -22.31 -10.87
CA ASP A 180 -29.47 -21.00 -11.35
C ASP A 180 -29.87 -19.84 -10.43
N HIS A 181 -31.06 -19.89 -9.83
CA HIS A 181 -31.51 -18.86 -8.89
C HIS A 181 -30.68 -18.87 -7.59
N GLN A 182 -30.37 -20.06 -7.05
CA GLN A 182 -29.52 -20.21 -5.87
C GLN A 182 -28.09 -19.76 -6.16
N ILE A 183 -27.55 -20.10 -7.34
CA ILE A 183 -26.23 -19.64 -7.78
C ILE A 183 -26.20 -18.12 -7.84
N GLN A 184 -27.16 -17.50 -8.54
CA GLN A 184 -27.25 -16.04 -8.68
C GLN A 184 -27.42 -15.35 -7.32
N PHE A 185 -28.23 -15.92 -6.42
CA PHE A 185 -28.41 -15.38 -5.08
C PHE A 185 -27.09 -15.38 -4.29
N ILE A 186 -26.35 -16.49 -4.30
CA ILE A 186 -25.08 -16.60 -3.57
C ILE A 186 -24.01 -15.69 -4.20
N GLU A 187 -23.94 -15.60 -5.54
CA GLU A 187 -23.04 -14.68 -6.24
C GLU A 187 -23.31 -13.22 -5.84
N ASN A 188 -24.59 -12.80 -5.80
CA ASN A 188 -24.95 -11.46 -5.32
C ASN A 188 -24.54 -11.23 -3.86
N LEU A 189 -24.74 -12.23 -2.99
CA LEU A 189 -24.36 -12.15 -1.58
C LEU A 189 -22.84 -12.01 -1.40
N CYS A 190 -22.05 -12.77 -2.16
CA CYS A 190 -20.60 -12.65 -2.21
C CYS A 190 -20.17 -11.26 -2.69
N SER A 191 -20.78 -10.74 -3.77
CA SER A 191 -20.51 -9.40 -4.29
C SER A 191 -20.80 -8.31 -3.24
N HIS A 192 -21.95 -8.37 -2.58
CA HIS A 192 -22.29 -7.40 -1.52
C HIS A 192 -21.33 -7.49 -0.34
N LYS A 193 -20.91 -8.71 0.04
CA LYS A 193 -19.90 -8.89 1.09
C LYS A 193 -18.55 -8.28 0.69
N TYR A 194 -18.15 -8.49 -0.57
CA TYR A 194 -16.92 -7.94 -1.11
C TYR A 194 -16.92 -6.40 -1.11
N ASP A 195 -18.00 -5.78 -1.60
CA ASP A 195 -18.14 -4.32 -1.59
C ASP A 195 -18.08 -3.75 -0.17
N SER A 196 -18.75 -4.40 0.78
CA SER A 196 -18.70 -4.03 2.19
C SER A 196 -17.28 -4.10 2.77
N GLU A 197 -16.56 -5.21 2.56
CA GLU A 197 -15.19 -5.37 3.06
C GLU A 197 -14.23 -4.38 2.40
N LYS A 198 -14.38 -4.15 1.08
CA LYS A 198 -13.59 -3.18 0.34
C LYS A 198 -13.75 -1.77 0.92
N SER A 199 -14.99 -1.32 1.12
CA SER A 199 -15.25 -0.01 1.73
C SER A 199 -14.72 0.06 3.17
N GLN A 200 -14.82 -1.02 3.95
CA GLN A 200 -14.25 -1.06 5.30
C GLN A 200 -12.72 -0.92 5.30
N GLN A 201 -12.03 -1.57 4.35
CA GLN A 201 -10.58 -1.42 4.20
C GLN A 201 -10.21 0.00 3.76
N GLU A 202 -10.98 0.63 2.88
CA GLU A 202 -10.75 2.01 2.47
C GLU A 202 -10.91 3.00 3.64
N VAL A 203 -11.93 2.84 4.49
CA VAL A 203 -12.09 3.65 5.71
C VAL A 203 -10.89 3.46 6.65
N LYS A 204 -10.47 2.20 6.88
CA LYS A 204 -9.28 1.89 7.71
C LYS A 204 -8.02 2.54 7.14
N LEU A 205 -7.87 2.60 5.82
CA LEU A 205 -6.74 3.24 5.14
C LEU A 205 -6.70 4.74 5.46
N PHE A 206 -7.82 5.44 5.26
CA PHE A 206 -7.88 6.87 5.55
C PHE A 206 -7.75 7.18 7.04
N GLN A 207 -8.31 6.34 7.90
CA GLN A 207 -8.15 6.46 9.35
C GLN A 207 -6.67 6.35 9.74
N LYS A 208 -5.94 5.36 9.23
CA LYS A 208 -4.50 5.19 9.49
C LYS A 208 -3.68 6.38 9.00
N TYR A 209 -4.02 6.98 7.86
CA TYR A 209 -3.37 8.20 7.39
C TYR A 209 -3.59 9.39 8.34
N LEU A 210 -4.81 9.57 8.84
CA LEU A 210 -5.15 10.64 9.80
C LEU A 210 -4.46 10.45 11.15
N GLU A 211 -4.47 9.22 11.70
CA GLU A 211 -3.82 8.86 12.97
C GLU A 211 -2.31 9.15 12.92
N GLU A 212 -1.66 8.78 11.81
CA GLU A 212 -0.21 8.97 11.63
C GLU A 212 0.16 10.39 11.17
N LYS A 213 -0.84 11.27 10.95
CA LYS A 213 -0.66 12.62 10.37
C LYS A 213 0.13 12.59 9.06
N LYS A 214 -0.09 11.55 8.27
CA LYS A 214 0.58 11.31 6.98
C LYS A 214 -0.42 11.47 5.86
N LEU A 215 0.06 11.99 4.73
CA LEU A 215 -0.75 12.14 3.54
C LEU A 215 -0.45 10.98 2.57
N PRO A 216 -1.46 10.45 1.85
CA PRO A 216 -1.24 9.56 0.73
C PRO A 216 -0.38 10.26 -0.33
N THR A 217 0.46 9.50 -1.02
CA THR A 217 1.35 10.04 -2.06
C THR A 217 0.60 10.72 -3.19
N LEU A 218 -0.66 10.33 -3.45
CA LEU A 218 -1.55 10.99 -4.40
C LEU A 218 -1.72 12.48 -4.10
N PHE A 219 -1.71 12.88 -2.82
CA PHE A 219 -1.84 14.28 -2.40
C PHE A 219 -0.54 15.08 -2.60
N ASN A 220 0.58 14.44 -2.94
CA ASN A 220 1.79 15.15 -3.36
C ASN A 220 1.61 15.82 -4.73
N SER A 221 0.67 15.33 -5.56
CA SER A 221 0.32 15.95 -6.84
C SER A 221 -0.41 17.29 -6.69
N ILE A 222 -1.06 17.53 -5.55
CA ILE A 222 -1.64 18.83 -5.20
C ILE A 222 -0.48 19.73 -4.74
N ASN A 223 0.20 20.29 -5.73
CA ASN A 223 1.25 21.27 -5.52
C ASN A 223 0.65 22.66 -5.72
N ILE A 224 0.33 23.33 -4.60
CA ILE A 224 -0.08 24.73 -4.63
C ILE A 224 1.21 25.55 -4.56
N PRO A 225 1.65 26.17 -5.67
CA PRO A 225 2.91 26.88 -5.71
C PRO A 225 2.91 28.01 -4.69
N LEU A 226 4.10 28.31 -4.15
CA LEU A 226 4.26 29.50 -3.31
C LEU A 226 3.94 30.74 -4.15
N PRO A 227 3.07 31.65 -3.66
CA PRO A 227 2.84 32.93 -4.33
C PRO A 227 4.15 33.66 -4.63
N SER A 228 4.32 34.12 -5.86
CA SER A 228 5.58 34.72 -6.35
C SER A 228 6.03 35.93 -5.51
N PHE A 229 5.09 36.72 -4.98
CA PHE A 229 5.41 37.88 -4.15
C PHE A 229 6.14 37.54 -2.84
N ILE A 230 5.98 36.31 -2.31
CA ILE A 230 6.67 35.90 -1.09
C ILE A 230 8.17 35.76 -1.35
N GLN A 231 8.56 35.39 -2.57
CA GLN A 231 9.96 35.26 -2.96
C GLN A 231 10.65 36.62 -3.12
N THR A 232 9.90 37.66 -3.45
CA THR A 232 10.39 39.03 -3.67
C THR A 232 10.46 39.88 -2.40
N LEU A 233 10.15 39.30 -1.23
CA LEU A 233 10.25 40.01 0.06
C LEU A 233 11.71 40.16 0.48
N ASP A 234 12.11 41.40 0.79
CA ASP A 234 13.46 41.72 1.23
C ASP A 234 13.76 41.18 2.63
N ASP A 235 12.79 41.26 3.54
CA ASP A 235 12.92 40.77 4.92
C ASP A 235 12.94 39.22 4.96
N PRO A 236 14.07 38.59 5.35
CA PRO A 236 14.19 37.13 5.43
C PRO A 236 13.29 36.50 6.49
N SER A 237 13.05 37.18 7.62
CA SER A 237 12.22 36.68 8.71
C SER A 237 10.75 36.64 8.28
N VAL A 238 10.24 37.74 7.73
CA VAL A 238 8.85 37.83 7.25
C VAL A 238 8.60 36.82 6.11
N ARG A 239 9.58 36.67 5.22
CA ARG A 239 9.53 35.68 4.13
C ARG A 239 9.46 34.25 4.65
N GLN A 240 10.29 33.88 5.63
CA GLN A 240 10.23 32.54 6.23
C GLN A 240 8.92 32.28 6.96
N ASP A 241 8.40 33.27 7.70
CA ASP A 241 7.11 33.16 8.39
C ASP A 241 5.96 32.93 7.41
N LEU A 242 5.95 33.64 6.28
CA LEU A 242 4.91 33.48 5.25
C LEU A 242 5.03 32.13 4.52
N ILE A 243 6.24 31.67 4.22
CA ILE A 243 6.48 30.32 3.68
C ILE A 243 5.94 29.26 4.66
N HIS A 244 6.25 29.41 5.94
CA HIS A 244 5.80 28.48 6.97
C HIS A 244 4.26 28.47 7.09
N ARG A 245 3.62 29.63 7.14
CA ARG A 245 2.15 29.75 7.15
C ARG A 245 1.51 29.12 5.91
N HIS A 246 2.08 29.35 4.73
CA HIS A 246 1.59 28.73 3.48
C HIS A 246 1.66 27.19 3.56
N GLN A 247 2.78 26.65 4.04
CA GLN A 247 2.95 25.20 4.23
C GLN A 247 1.94 24.65 5.24
N GLN A 248 1.69 25.35 6.35
CA GLN A 248 0.69 24.96 7.35
C GLN A 248 -0.73 24.95 6.76
N ILE A 249 -1.08 25.98 5.97
CA ILE A 249 -2.39 26.08 5.31
C ILE A 249 -2.56 24.90 4.34
N ILE A 250 -1.58 24.64 3.47
CA ILE A 250 -1.62 23.49 2.55
C ILE A 250 -1.77 22.18 3.31
N HIS A 251 -1.00 21.99 4.38
CA HIS A 251 -1.08 20.77 5.19
C HIS A 251 -2.47 20.59 5.81
N ARG A 252 -3.06 21.67 6.35
CA ARG A 252 -4.43 21.68 6.87
C ARG A 252 -5.44 21.30 5.79
N TYR A 253 -5.40 21.93 4.62
CA TYR A 253 -6.30 21.59 3.52
C TYR A 253 -6.20 20.13 3.10
N LYS A 254 -4.98 19.57 3.04
CA LYS A 254 -4.79 18.16 2.69
C LYS A 254 -5.39 17.22 3.75
N ASN A 255 -5.23 17.55 5.04
CA ASN A 255 -5.87 16.79 6.13
C ASN A 255 -7.41 16.90 6.10
N ASP A 256 -7.94 18.10 5.84
CA ASP A 256 -9.37 18.32 5.71
C ASP A 256 -9.95 17.50 4.53
N MET A 257 -9.22 17.44 3.41
CA MET A 257 -9.63 16.60 2.28
C MET A 257 -9.64 15.10 2.62
N ILE A 258 -8.60 14.57 3.30
CA ILE A 258 -8.62 13.16 3.73
C ILE A 258 -9.79 12.91 4.69
N THR A 259 -10.10 13.86 5.57
CA THR A 259 -11.23 13.75 6.48
C THR A 259 -12.56 13.70 5.73
N ILE A 260 -12.74 14.53 4.71
CA ILE A 260 -13.91 14.49 3.82
C ILE A 260 -13.99 13.15 3.09
N TYR A 261 -12.90 12.68 2.49
CA TYR A 261 -12.84 11.38 1.81
C TYR A 261 -13.19 10.24 2.77
N ARG A 262 -12.63 10.23 3.99
CA ARG A 262 -12.99 9.25 5.02
C ARG A 262 -14.48 9.27 5.31
N ASN A 263 -15.06 10.44 5.58
CA ASN A 263 -16.49 10.55 5.91
C ASN A 263 -17.37 10.05 4.75
N ILE A 264 -17.00 10.35 3.50
CA ILE A 264 -17.71 9.84 2.32
C ILE A 264 -17.57 8.31 2.25
N SER A 265 -16.37 7.76 2.43
CA SER A 265 -16.13 6.31 2.46
C SER A 265 -16.85 5.62 3.61
N GLU A 266 -17.01 6.27 4.77
CA GLU A 266 -17.78 5.76 5.91
C GLU A 266 -19.27 5.63 5.56
N VAL A 267 -19.84 6.63 4.86
CA VAL A 267 -21.23 6.55 4.37
C VAL A 267 -21.39 5.39 3.39
N TYR A 268 -20.50 5.28 2.39
CA TYR A 268 -20.53 4.15 1.45
C TYR A 268 -20.36 2.80 2.15
N MET A 269 -19.48 2.71 3.16
CA MET A 269 -19.29 1.50 3.95
C MET A 269 -20.58 1.11 4.68
N CYS A 270 -21.27 2.07 5.32
CA CYS A 270 -22.54 1.82 5.99
C CYS A 270 -23.61 1.32 5.02
N ASP A 271 -23.71 1.96 3.85
CA ASP A 271 -24.66 1.56 2.81
C ASP A 271 -24.37 0.16 2.27
N ALA A 272 -23.11 -0.15 1.97
CA ALA A 272 -22.70 -1.47 1.50
C ALA A 272 -22.93 -2.57 2.55
N GLN A 273 -22.61 -2.28 3.83
CA GLN A 273 -22.87 -3.20 4.94
C GLN A 273 -24.37 -3.46 5.10
N LYS A 274 -25.20 -2.41 5.02
CA LYS A 274 -26.66 -2.55 5.09
C LYS A 274 -27.21 -3.42 3.97
N ILE A 275 -26.76 -3.22 2.72
CA ILE A 275 -27.16 -4.05 1.58
C ILE A 275 -26.80 -5.53 1.81
N PHE A 276 -25.61 -5.80 2.35
CA PHE A 276 -25.19 -7.15 2.71
C PHE A 276 -26.08 -7.73 3.82
N ASP A 277 -26.34 -6.98 4.89
CA ASP A 277 -27.16 -7.43 6.02
C ASP A 277 -28.59 -7.73 5.59
N ASP A 278 -29.18 -6.89 4.73
CA ASP A 278 -30.52 -7.11 4.15
C ASP A 278 -30.55 -8.38 3.28
N SER A 279 -29.49 -8.62 2.50
CA SER A 279 -29.34 -9.82 1.67
C SER A 279 -29.18 -11.08 2.54
N MET A 280 -28.37 -11.01 3.60
CA MET A 280 -28.23 -12.10 4.59
C MET A 280 -29.55 -12.38 5.30
N ALA A 281 -30.28 -11.35 5.72
CA ALA A 281 -31.58 -11.51 6.37
C ALA A 281 -32.62 -12.14 5.42
N LYS A 282 -32.54 -11.86 4.12
CA LYS A 282 -33.34 -12.55 3.10
C LYS A 282 -32.98 -14.03 3.00
N LEU A 283 -31.68 -14.37 2.93
CA LEU A 283 -31.22 -15.77 2.92
C LEU A 283 -31.75 -16.55 4.13
N TRP A 284 -31.59 -15.98 5.33
CA TRP A 284 -32.05 -16.62 6.56
C TRP A 284 -33.56 -16.84 6.53
N ARG A 285 -34.35 -15.85 6.10
CA ARG A 285 -35.80 -16.02 5.97
C ARG A 285 -36.17 -17.12 4.98
N GLU A 286 -35.50 -17.19 3.83
CA GLU A 286 -35.77 -18.21 2.82
C GLU A 286 -35.44 -19.62 3.33
N GLN A 287 -34.33 -19.79 4.05
CA GLN A 287 -33.96 -21.07 4.67
C GLN A 287 -34.92 -21.51 5.78
N HIS A 288 -35.48 -20.57 6.56
CA HIS A 288 -36.44 -20.86 7.62
C HIS A 288 -37.90 -20.91 7.15
N SER A 289 -38.17 -20.53 5.89
CA SER A 289 -39.50 -20.61 5.26
C SER A 289 -39.75 -21.90 4.48
N LEU A 290 -38.73 -22.77 4.35
CA LEU A 290 -38.92 -24.14 3.92
C LEU A 290 -39.66 -24.90 5.04
N PRO A 291 -40.83 -25.52 4.76
CA PRO A 291 -41.46 -26.40 5.72
C PRO A 291 -40.47 -27.53 6.06
N ILE A 292 -40.22 -27.70 7.35
CA ILE A 292 -40.01 -29.04 7.89
C ILE A 292 -41.36 -29.75 7.62
N ASP A 293 -41.30 -30.94 7.03
CA ASP A 293 -42.41 -31.83 6.59
C ASP A 293 -42.58 -31.80 5.05
N GLN A 294 -42.37 -32.89 4.29
CA GLN A 294 -42.56 -34.33 4.55
C GLN A 294 -41.57 -35.20 3.77
#